data_AF-A0A383CK33-F1
#
_entry.id   AF-A0A383CK33-F1
#
_cell.length_a   1.000
_cell.length_b   1.000
_cell.length_c   1.000
_cell.angle_alpha   90.00
_cell.angle_beta   90.00
_cell.angle_gamma   90.00
#
_symmetry.space_group_name_H-M   'P 1'
#
loop_
_entity.id
_entity.type
_entity.pdbx_description
1 polymer ?
#
loop_
_entity_poly.entity_id
_entity_poly.type
_entity_poly.pdbx_seq_one_letter_code
_entity_poly.pdbx_strand_id
1 'polypeptide(L)'
;MFTVAESWLNDRSSNKNRGKVLSIYMIVLYGAMGVGMFFLNFSKPENFQPFILISVIMSAALIPILLTKRKPPNFKKSKSMSLKELYECSPLGTVSAVFYGTSQSALFTLLAVYAASMNFSIFEISLVTFLLAISGAVSQYPIGNLSDRYDRRLVIIYSTFGAALFAMFAIFSSSTMHLPGTLGSKFWFYIFLTLFAFCSLPMFSLILAHTNDFI
;
A
#
# COMPACT_ATOMS: atom_id res chain seq x y z
N MET A 1 -7.73 10.06 6.76
CA MET A 1 -8.55 8.92 7.24
C MET A 1 -7.72 7.92 8.02
N PHE A 2 -6.69 7.30 7.42
CA PHE A 2 -5.83 6.29 8.08
C PHE A 2 -5.24 6.73 9.42
N THR A 3 -4.57 7.89 9.46
CA THR A 3 -3.96 8.41 10.70
C THR A 3 -4.98 8.69 11.80
N VAL A 4 -6.20 9.10 11.44
CA VAL A 4 -7.28 9.35 12.41
C VAL A 4 -7.81 8.01 12.94
N ALA A 5 -8.11 7.05 12.06
CA ALA A 5 -8.58 5.73 12.45
C ALA A 5 -7.57 4.98 13.33
N GLU A 6 -6.29 5.01 12.97
CA GLU A 6 -5.19 4.44 13.75
C GLU A 6 -5.06 5.10 15.11
N SER A 7 -5.10 6.44 15.17
CA SER A 7 -5.01 7.17 16.44
C SER A 7 -6.17 6.82 17.38
N TRP A 8 -7.39 6.66 16.84
CA TRP A 8 -8.58 6.27 17.61
C TRP A 8 -8.54 4.82 18.08
N LEU A 9 -8.10 3.88 17.23
CA LEU A 9 -7.91 2.48 17.60
C LEU A 9 -6.84 2.32 18.67
N ASN A 10 -5.76 3.08 18.53
CA ASN A 10 -4.62 3.06 19.42
C ASN A 10 -4.97 3.61 20.81
N ASP A 11 -5.61 4.79 20.89
CA ASP A 11 -6.09 5.38 22.15
C ASP A 11 -7.06 4.43 22.91
N ARG A 12 -7.86 3.66 22.17
CA ARG A 12 -8.83 2.72 22.75
C ARG A 12 -8.27 1.34 23.07
N SER A 13 -7.00 1.09 22.75
CA SER A 13 -6.33 -0.19 22.99
C SER A 13 -5.41 -0.11 24.20
N SER A 14 -5.46 -1.12 25.06
CA SER A 14 -4.46 -1.32 26.12
C SER A 14 -3.16 -1.85 25.54
N ASN A 15 -2.01 -1.62 26.20
CA ASN A 15 -0.72 -2.15 25.75
C ASN A 15 -0.72 -3.67 25.49
N LYS A 16 -1.60 -4.44 26.16
CA LYS A 16 -1.71 -5.90 26.02
C LYS A 16 -2.52 -6.35 24.79
N ASN A 17 -3.43 -5.53 24.26
CA ASN A 17 -4.30 -5.87 23.12
C ASN A 17 -4.10 -4.99 21.88
N ARG A 18 -3.29 -3.92 21.97
CA ARG A 18 -2.97 -2.98 20.88
C ARG A 18 -2.49 -3.68 19.61
N GLY A 19 -1.58 -4.63 19.74
CA GLY A 19 -1.10 -5.42 18.60
C GLY A 19 -2.23 -6.19 17.90
N LYS A 20 -3.06 -6.92 18.66
CA LYS A 20 -4.18 -7.70 18.10
C LYS A 20 -5.22 -6.83 17.38
N VAL A 21 -5.57 -5.69 17.98
CA VAL A 21 -6.55 -4.75 17.40
C VAL A 21 -6.02 -4.14 16.11
N LEU A 22 -4.75 -3.70 16.09
CA LEU A 22 -4.11 -3.17 14.88
C LEU A 22 -3.95 -4.23 13.79
N SER A 23 -3.62 -5.47 14.15
CA SER A 23 -3.53 -6.57 13.17
C SER A 23 -4.89 -6.90 12.53
N ILE A 24 -5.98 -6.95 13.30
CA ILE A 24 -7.32 -7.17 12.75
C ILE A 24 -7.70 -6.01 11.82
N TYR A 25 -7.42 -4.77 12.21
CA TYR A 25 -7.64 -3.59 11.37
C TYR A 25 -6.90 -3.71 10.03
N MET A 26 -5.62 -4.09 10.03
CA MET A 26 -4.83 -4.25 8.80
C MET A 26 -5.35 -5.39 7.93
N ILE A 27 -5.77 -6.52 8.51
CA ILE A 27 -6.36 -7.64 7.74
C ILE A 27 -7.66 -7.21 7.06
N VAL A 28 -8.54 -6.52 7.79
CA VAL A 28 -9.81 -6.00 7.23
C VAL A 28 -9.51 -4.97 6.15
N LEU A 29 -8.54 -4.07 6.37
CA LEU A 29 -8.19 -3.02 5.44
C LEU A 29 -7.64 -3.59 4.12
N TYR A 30 -6.63 -4.46 4.19
CA TYR A 30 -6.05 -5.08 2.99
C TYR A 30 -6.98 -6.07 2.33
N GLY A 31 -7.78 -6.80 3.11
CA GLY A 31 -8.82 -7.68 2.59
C GLY A 31 -9.89 -6.91 1.82
N ALA A 32 -10.41 -5.82 2.39
CA ALA A 32 -11.38 -4.96 1.72
C ALA A 32 -10.79 -4.27 0.48
N MET A 33 -9.54 -3.81 0.56
CA MET A 33 -8.83 -3.21 -0.58
C MET A 33 -8.63 -4.23 -1.71
N GLY A 34 -8.26 -5.47 -1.39
CA GLY A 34 -8.11 -6.55 -2.36
C GLY A 34 -9.44 -6.95 -3.00
N VAL A 35 -10.47 -7.22 -2.20
CA VAL A 35 -11.83 -7.55 -2.70
C VAL A 35 -12.39 -6.40 -3.54
N GLY A 36 -12.14 -5.16 -3.13
CA GLY A 36 -12.57 -3.95 -3.86
C GLY A 36 -12.03 -3.87 -5.28
N MET A 37 -10.81 -4.36 -5.55
CA MET A 37 -10.25 -4.39 -6.91
C MET A 37 -11.10 -5.27 -7.86
N PHE A 38 -11.72 -6.34 -7.35
CA PHE A 38 -12.56 -7.21 -8.17
C PHE A 38 -13.92 -6.60 -8.52
N PHE A 39 -14.39 -5.57 -7.81
CA PHE A 39 -15.63 -4.87 -8.17
C PHE A 39 -15.55 -4.16 -9.53
N LEU A 40 -14.34 -3.94 -10.07
CA LEU A 40 -14.16 -3.51 -11.46
C LEU A 40 -14.75 -4.50 -12.48
N ASN A 41 -14.92 -5.78 -12.11
CA ASN A 41 -15.51 -6.82 -12.97
C ASN A 41 -17.04 -6.85 -12.92
N PHE A 42 -17.67 -6.09 -12.02
CA PHE A 42 -19.13 -6.11 -11.86
C PHE A 42 -19.86 -5.54 -13.09
N SER A 43 -19.27 -4.53 -13.73
CA SER A 43 -19.76 -3.94 -14.97
C SER A 43 -18.59 -3.24 -15.67
N LYS A 44 -18.74 -2.92 -16.96
CA LYS A 44 -17.74 -2.15 -17.70
C LYS A 44 -17.44 -0.82 -16.97
N PRO A 45 -16.17 -0.36 -16.92
CA PRO A 45 -15.81 0.91 -16.27
C PRO A 45 -16.48 2.15 -16.89
N GLU A 46 -16.91 2.05 -18.15
CA GLU A 46 -17.63 3.09 -18.89
C GLU A 46 -19.06 3.32 -18.37
N ASN A 47 -19.61 2.29 -17.71
CA ASN A 47 -20.97 2.27 -17.20
C ASN A 47 -21.04 2.91 -15.80
N PHE A 48 -22.17 3.49 -15.43
CA PHE A 48 -22.35 4.14 -14.13
C PHE A 48 -22.61 3.14 -12.97
N GLN A 49 -22.90 1.88 -13.27
CA GLN A 49 -23.27 0.82 -12.32
C GLN A 49 -22.21 0.59 -11.21
N PRO A 50 -20.88 0.52 -11.50
CA PRO A 50 -19.87 0.39 -10.45
C PRO A 50 -19.88 1.57 -9.47
N PHE A 51 -20.15 2.78 -9.95
CA PHE A 51 -20.26 3.97 -9.10
C PHE A 51 -21.48 3.91 -8.18
N ILE A 52 -22.62 3.40 -8.67
CA ILE A 52 -23.81 3.16 -7.83
C ILE A 52 -23.49 2.12 -6.75
N LEU A 53 -22.84 1.01 -7.11
CA LEU A 53 -22.48 -0.04 -6.15
C LEU A 53 -21.60 0.52 -5.02
N ILE A 54 -20.56 1.27 -5.36
CA ILE A 54 -19.67 1.91 -4.39
C ILE A 54 -20.44 2.91 -3.51
N SER A 55 -21.34 3.71 -4.10
CA SER A 55 -22.19 4.66 -3.37
C SER A 55 -23.10 3.97 -2.34
N VAL A 56 -23.71 2.83 -2.72
CA VAL A 56 -24.56 2.04 -1.81
C VAL A 56 -23.73 1.45 -0.66
N ILE A 57 -22.56 0.87 -0.96
CA ILE A 57 -21.66 0.31 0.06
C ILE A 57 -21.19 1.39 1.03
N MET A 58 -20.80 2.57 0.51
CA MET A 58 -20.40 3.72 1.34
C MET A 58 -21.54 4.21 2.24
N SER A 59 -22.75 4.29 1.69
CA SER A 59 -23.94 4.68 2.47
C SER A 59 -24.24 3.68 3.58
N ALA A 60 -24.13 2.38 3.28
CA ALA A 60 -24.32 1.32 4.26
C ALA A 60 -23.24 1.34 5.36
N ALA A 61 -21.98 1.64 5.01
CA ALA A 61 -20.89 1.79 5.98
C ALA A 61 -21.08 2.98 6.93
N LEU A 62 -21.83 4.00 6.52
CA LEU A 62 -22.17 5.15 7.37
C LEU A 62 -23.12 4.79 8.51
N ILE A 63 -24.00 3.81 8.32
CA ILE A 63 -25.02 3.39 9.30
C ILE A 63 -24.39 3.00 10.66
N PRO A 64 -23.43 2.05 10.74
CA PRO A 64 -22.80 1.70 12.02
C PRO A 64 -22.01 2.84 12.63
N ILE A 65 -21.44 3.74 11.81
CA ILE A 65 -20.73 4.93 12.29
C ILE A 65 -21.72 5.88 12.99
N LEU A 66 -22.87 6.15 12.38
CA LEU A 66 -23.91 7.02 12.93
C LEU A 66 -24.59 6.44 14.17
N LEU A 67 -24.75 5.11 14.23
CA LEU A 67 -25.28 4.41 15.41
C LEU A 67 -24.28 4.42 16.58
N THR A 68 -23.00 4.62 16.32
CA THR A 68 -21.95 4.63 17.35
C THR A 68 -21.84 6.00 18.02
N LYS A 69 -22.53 6.19 19.15
CA LYS A 69 -22.32 7.37 20.02
C LYS A 69 -21.05 7.22 20.84
N ARG A 70 -19.91 7.71 20.35
CA ARG A 70 -18.66 7.77 21.14
C ARG A 70 -18.02 9.14 21.08
N LYS A 71 -17.61 9.65 22.25
CA LYS A 71 -16.89 10.91 22.37
C LYS A 71 -15.51 10.80 21.71
N PRO A 72 -15.09 11.80 20.92
CA PRO A 72 -13.76 11.84 20.34
C PRO A 72 -12.69 11.83 21.45
N PRO A 73 -11.56 11.12 21.24
CA PRO A 73 -10.47 11.10 22.19
C PRO A 73 -9.84 12.49 22.33
N ASN A 74 -9.41 12.80 23.56
CA ASN A 74 -8.83 14.09 23.90
C ASN A 74 -7.34 14.05 23.53
N PHE A 75 -7.01 14.43 22.29
CA PHE A 75 -5.63 14.46 21.84
C PHE A 75 -4.84 15.52 22.62
N LYS A 76 -3.75 15.10 23.30
CA LYS A 76 -2.78 16.05 23.84
C LYS A 76 -2.20 16.86 22.67
N LYS A 77 -2.02 18.17 22.86
CA LYS A 77 -1.37 19.04 21.86
C LYS A 77 -0.01 18.45 21.50
N SER A 78 0.10 17.90 20.29
CA SER A 78 1.38 17.53 19.71
C SER A 78 2.20 18.80 19.52
N LYS A 79 3.49 18.75 19.91
CA LYS A 79 4.42 19.83 19.60
C LYS A 79 4.54 19.89 18.06
N SER A 80 4.37 21.07 17.47
CA SER A 80 4.56 21.23 16.03
C SER A 80 6.06 21.14 15.71
N MET A 81 6.42 20.28 14.77
CA MET A 81 7.78 20.22 14.21
C MET A 81 7.76 20.85 12.82
N SER A 82 8.72 21.71 12.53
CA SER A 82 8.88 22.28 11.19
C SER A 82 9.53 21.28 10.23
N LEU A 83 9.29 21.41 8.92
CA LEU A 83 9.94 20.56 7.91
C LEU A 83 11.48 20.67 7.94
N LYS A 84 12.00 21.83 8.36
CA LYS A 84 13.44 22.06 8.49
C LYS A 84 14.03 21.24 9.65
N GLU A 85 13.40 21.27 10.82
CA GLU A 85 13.81 20.46 11.97
C GLU A 85 13.73 18.96 11.64
N LEU A 86 12.70 18.53 10.91
CA LEU A 86 12.57 17.14 10.48
C LEU A 86 13.72 16.71 9.55
N TYR A 87 14.12 17.57 8.61
CA TYR A 87 15.25 17.31 7.73
C TYR A 87 16.57 17.28 8.48
N GLU A 88 16.77 18.16 9.47
CA GLU A 88 17.97 18.17 10.30
C GLU A 88 18.08 16.92 11.22
N CYS A 89 16.94 16.45 11.77
CA CYS A 89 16.89 15.23 12.58
C CYS A 89 17.04 13.94 11.75
N SER A 90 16.33 13.83 10.62
CA SER A 90 16.38 12.66 9.74
C SER A 90 16.39 13.04 8.25
N PRO A 91 17.57 13.38 7.70
CA PRO A 91 17.70 13.71 6.28
C PRO A 91 17.28 12.54 5.38
N LEU A 92 17.70 11.32 5.75
CA LEU A 92 17.34 10.08 5.03
C LEU A 92 15.82 9.88 5.04
N GLY A 93 15.18 9.97 6.20
CA GLY A 93 13.74 9.80 6.34
C GLY A 93 12.95 10.78 5.49
N THR A 94 13.34 12.06 5.53
CA THR A 94 12.68 13.13 4.78
C THR A 94 12.81 12.94 3.26
N VAL A 95 14.03 12.73 2.77
CA VAL A 95 14.29 12.58 1.33
C VAL A 95 13.66 11.30 0.79
N SER A 96 13.84 10.17 1.50
CA SER A 96 13.25 8.90 1.10
C SER A 96 11.73 8.95 1.07
N ALA A 97 11.08 9.63 2.03
CA ALA A 97 9.63 9.79 2.03
C ALA A 97 9.09 10.53 0.80
N VAL A 98 9.79 11.58 0.34
CA VAL A 98 9.40 12.35 -0.86
C VAL A 98 9.51 11.50 -2.13
N PHE A 99 10.66 10.84 -2.34
CA PHE A 99 10.86 10.01 -3.52
C PHE A 99 9.96 8.78 -3.53
N TYR A 100 9.83 8.12 -2.38
CA TYR A 100 8.94 6.98 -2.21
C TYR A 100 7.48 7.37 -2.46
N GLY A 101 6.99 8.44 -1.82
CA GLY A 101 5.62 8.91 -1.99
C GLY A 101 5.30 9.27 -3.44
N THR A 102 6.23 9.93 -4.14
CA THR A 102 6.09 10.26 -5.57
C THR A 102 6.01 8.99 -6.42
N SER A 103 6.93 8.04 -6.21
CA SER A 103 6.98 6.78 -6.96
C SER A 103 5.72 5.93 -6.73
N GLN A 104 5.28 5.85 -5.48
CA GLN A 104 4.10 5.07 -5.11
C GLN A 104 2.80 5.69 -5.64
N SER A 105 2.71 7.02 -5.67
CA SER A 105 1.57 7.75 -6.24
C SER A 105 1.47 7.51 -7.75
N ALA A 106 2.60 7.58 -8.46
CA ALA A 106 2.66 7.26 -9.88
C ALA A 106 2.20 5.82 -10.14
N LEU A 107 2.67 4.86 -9.33
CA LEU A 107 2.33 3.46 -9.49
C LEU A 107 0.83 3.19 -9.27
N PHE A 108 0.25 3.61 -8.15
CA PHE A 108 -1.18 3.35 -7.88
C PHE A 108 -2.11 4.06 -8.87
N THR A 109 -1.69 5.20 -9.42
CA THR A 109 -2.49 5.95 -10.38
C THR A 109 -2.39 5.36 -11.79
N LEU A 110 -1.18 4.99 -12.22
CA LEU A 110 -0.92 4.62 -13.61
C LEU A 110 -0.94 3.12 -13.87
N LEU A 111 -0.83 2.26 -12.86
CA LEU A 111 -0.74 0.81 -13.08
C LEU A 111 -1.95 0.24 -13.83
N ALA A 112 -3.17 0.63 -13.44
CA ALA A 112 -4.38 0.15 -14.10
C ALA A 112 -4.50 0.72 -15.54
N VAL A 113 -4.13 1.98 -15.73
CA VAL A 113 -4.10 2.65 -17.05
C VAL A 113 -3.08 1.98 -17.97
N TYR A 114 -1.92 1.66 -17.43
CA TYR A 114 -0.85 0.97 -18.14
C TYR A 114 -1.27 -0.44 -18.55
N ALA A 115 -1.82 -1.22 -17.62
CA ALA A 115 -2.35 -2.55 -17.93
C ALA A 115 -3.45 -2.50 -19.03
N ALA A 116 -4.36 -1.52 -18.94
CA ALA A 116 -5.36 -1.29 -20.00
C ALA A 116 -4.72 -0.96 -21.35
N SER A 117 -3.69 -0.10 -21.38
CA SER A 117 -2.96 0.25 -22.62
C SER A 117 -2.23 -0.94 -23.27
N MET A 118 -1.88 -1.95 -22.47
CA MET A 118 -1.29 -3.20 -22.94
C MET A 118 -2.32 -4.27 -23.33
N ASN A 119 -3.59 -3.88 -23.55
CA ASN A 119 -4.70 -4.77 -23.90
C ASN A 119 -4.98 -5.85 -22.85
N PHE A 120 -4.85 -5.53 -21.56
CA PHE A 120 -5.30 -6.44 -20.50
C PHE A 120 -6.81 -6.42 -20.42
N SER A 121 -7.41 -7.58 -20.19
CA SER A 121 -8.83 -7.67 -19.85
C SER A 121 -9.11 -7.03 -18.48
N ILE A 122 -10.36 -6.65 -18.23
CA ILE A 122 -10.78 -6.07 -16.93
C ILE A 122 -10.43 -7.02 -15.77
N PHE A 123 -10.56 -8.32 -15.98
CA PHE A 123 -10.18 -9.33 -15.00
C PHE A 123 -8.68 -9.34 -14.73
N GLU A 124 -7.85 -9.28 -15.78
CA GLU A 124 -6.39 -9.21 -15.64
C GLU A 124 -5.95 -7.92 -14.95
N ILE A 125 -6.58 -6.77 -15.24
CA ILE A 125 -6.29 -5.50 -14.55
C ILE A 125 -6.62 -5.63 -13.07
N SER A 126 -7.79 -6.19 -12.74
CA SER A 126 -8.22 -6.42 -11.35
C SER A 126 -7.27 -7.38 -10.63
N LEU A 127 -6.80 -8.41 -11.32
CA LEU A 127 -5.85 -9.38 -10.79
C LEU A 127 -4.49 -8.73 -10.51
N VAL A 128 -3.98 -7.89 -11.43
CA VAL A 128 -2.71 -7.15 -11.28
C VAL A 128 -2.73 -6.24 -10.08
N THR A 129 -3.80 -5.42 -9.95
CA THR A 129 -3.93 -4.48 -8.83
C THR A 129 -4.18 -5.19 -7.52
N PHE A 130 -4.91 -6.33 -7.54
CA PHE A 130 -5.05 -7.22 -6.40
C PHE A 130 -3.71 -7.82 -5.94
N LEU A 131 -2.94 -8.39 -6.88
CA LEU A 131 -1.62 -8.98 -6.60
C LEU A 131 -0.65 -7.95 -6.02
N LEU A 132 -0.66 -6.73 -6.57
CA LEU A 132 0.11 -5.61 -6.02
C LEU A 132 -0.26 -5.35 -4.55
N ALA A 133 -1.56 -5.20 -4.26
CA ALA A 133 -2.04 -4.89 -2.92
C ALA A 133 -1.75 -6.01 -1.91
N ILE A 134 -2.06 -7.26 -2.26
CA ILE A 134 -1.89 -8.41 -1.35
C ILE A 134 -0.42 -8.72 -1.11
N SER A 135 0.44 -8.57 -2.13
CA SER A 135 1.89 -8.77 -1.99
C SER A 135 2.48 -7.82 -0.95
N GLY A 136 2.11 -6.53 -1.01
CA GLY A 136 2.54 -5.55 -0.02
C GLY A 136 2.03 -5.84 1.39
N ALA A 137 0.77 -6.26 1.51
CA ALA A 137 0.18 -6.63 2.79
C ALA A 137 0.93 -7.82 3.42
N VAL A 138 1.24 -8.84 2.61
CA VAL A 138 1.99 -10.03 3.05
C VAL A 138 3.42 -9.66 3.40
N SER A 139 4.06 -8.77 2.64
CA SER A 139 5.47 -8.41 2.84
C SER A 139 5.72 -7.49 4.03
N GLN A 140 4.71 -6.75 4.48
CA GLN A 140 4.82 -5.87 5.65
C GLN A 140 5.27 -6.62 6.91
N TYR A 141 4.73 -7.81 7.17
CA TYR A 141 5.10 -8.59 8.35
C TYR A 141 6.55 -9.09 8.34
N PRO A 142 7.02 -9.83 7.32
CA PRO A 142 8.40 -10.35 7.29
C PRO A 142 9.44 -9.22 7.18
N ILE A 143 9.22 -8.21 6.32
CA ILE A 143 10.18 -7.12 6.15
C ILE A 143 10.21 -6.22 7.39
N GLY A 144 9.05 -5.97 8.02
CA GLY A 144 8.97 -5.27 9.30
C GLY A 144 9.78 -5.96 10.39
N ASN A 145 9.56 -7.27 10.59
CA ASN A 145 10.33 -8.07 11.56
C ASN A 145 11.83 -8.11 11.23
N LEU A 146 12.19 -8.19 9.95
CA LEU A 146 13.59 -8.12 9.52
C LEU A 146 14.23 -6.77 9.89
N SER A 147 13.48 -5.67 9.74
CA SER A 147 13.94 -4.33 10.10
C SER A 147 14.12 -4.09 11.59
N ASP A 148 13.43 -4.84 12.43
CA ASP A 148 13.60 -4.76 13.88
C ASP A 148 14.81 -5.58 14.37
N ARG A 149 15.26 -6.57 13.58
CA ARG A 149 16.41 -7.44 13.93
C ARG A 149 17.74 -6.98 13.34
N TYR A 150 17.71 -6.30 12.21
CA TYR A 150 18.88 -5.79 11.50
C TYR A 150 18.87 -4.27 11.47
N ASP A 151 19.98 -3.64 11.09
CA ASP A 151 20.01 -2.18 10.89
C ASP A 151 18.93 -1.77 9.86
N ARG A 152 17.99 -0.92 10.29
CA ARG A 152 16.89 -0.41 9.46
C ARG A 152 17.40 0.22 8.17
N ARG A 153 18.56 0.89 8.19
CA ARG A 153 19.15 1.51 6.98
C ARG A 153 19.53 0.47 5.94
N LEU A 154 20.15 -0.62 6.36
CA LEU A 154 20.53 -1.72 5.46
C LEU A 154 19.29 -2.37 4.85
N VAL A 155 18.25 -2.60 5.65
CA VAL A 155 16.99 -3.20 5.18
C VAL A 155 16.31 -2.30 4.15
N ILE A 156 16.28 -0.98 4.38
CA ILE A 156 15.78 0.00 3.39
C ILE A 156 16.59 -0.08 2.09
N ILE A 157 17.92 -0.11 2.17
CA ILE A 157 18.81 -0.18 1.00
C ILE A 157 18.54 -1.46 0.19
N TYR A 158 18.56 -2.63 0.82
CA TYR A 158 18.31 -3.91 0.15
C TYR A 158 16.91 -3.98 -0.45
N SER A 159 15.89 -3.49 0.27
CA SER A 159 14.53 -3.41 -0.27
C SER A 159 14.44 -2.49 -1.48
N THR A 160 15.22 -1.40 -1.49
CA THR A 160 15.25 -0.41 -2.59
C THR A 160 15.91 -0.99 -3.82
N PHE A 161 17.08 -1.61 -3.67
CA PHE A 161 17.73 -2.30 -4.78
C PHE A 161 16.90 -3.48 -5.29
N GLY A 162 16.26 -4.24 -4.40
CA GLY A 162 15.34 -5.31 -4.78
C GLY A 162 14.15 -4.81 -5.58
N ALA A 163 13.49 -3.74 -5.11
CA ALA A 163 12.39 -3.10 -5.85
C ALA A 163 12.88 -2.58 -7.22
N ALA A 164 14.02 -1.89 -7.29
CA ALA A 164 14.56 -1.40 -8.56
C ALA A 164 14.86 -2.54 -9.55
N LEU A 165 15.44 -3.64 -9.07
CA LEU A 165 15.73 -4.82 -9.89
C LEU A 165 14.45 -5.44 -10.45
N PHE A 166 13.44 -5.67 -9.60
CA PHE A 166 12.17 -6.25 -10.05
C PHE A 166 11.37 -5.30 -10.93
N ALA A 167 11.49 -3.98 -10.74
CA ALA A 167 10.92 -2.99 -11.66
C ALA A 167 11.56 -3.10 -13.05
N MET A 168 12.89 -3.24 -13.14
CA MET A 168 13.58 -3.44 -14.43
C MET A 168 13.12 -4.74 -15.10
N PHE A 169 12.97 -5.83 -14.34
CA PHE A 169 12.44 -7.09 -14.89
C PHE A 169 10.97 -6.99 -15.31
N ALA A 170 10.15 -6.23 -14.59
CA ALA A 170 8.77 -5.97 -15.00
C ALA A 170 8.71 -5.18 -16.32
N ILE A 171 9.56 -4.16 -16.48
CA ILE A 171 9.66 -3.39 -17.74
C ILE A 171 10.11 -4.29 -18.88
N PHE A 172 11.16 -5.09 -18.67
CA PHE A 172 11.67 -6.03 -19.67
C PHE A 172 10.60 -7.05 -20.08
N SER A 173 9.91 -7.63 -19.11
CA SER A 173 8.81 -8.56 -19.35
C SER A 173 7.66 -7.91 -20.11
N SER A 174 7.38 -6.64 -19.87
CA SER A 174 6.33 -5.91 -20.61
C SER A 174 6.71 -5.73 -22.09
N SER A 175 7.99 -5.49 -22.37
CA SER A 175 8.49 -5.33 -23.75
C SER A 175 8.45 -6.63 -24.55
N THR A 176 8.63 -7.77 -23.87
CA THR A 176 8.61 -9.10 -24.52
C THR A 176 7.21 -9.69 -24.68
N MET A 177 6.16 -9.05 -24.14
CA MET A 177 4.77 -9.55 -24.22
C MET A 177 4.20 -9.64 -25.65
N HIS A 178 4.81 -8.96 -26.62
CA HIS A 178 4.38 -9.00 -28.02
C HIS A 178 4.98 -10.19 -28.80
N LEU A 179 5.94 -10.93 -28.22
CA LEU A 179 6.58 -12.07 -28.90
C LEU A 179 5.79 -13.38 -28.68
N PRO A 180 5.60 -14.20 -29.73
CA PRO A 180 4.97 -15.51 -29.59
C PRO A 180 5.93 -16.50 -28.88
N GLY A 181 5.51 -17.04 -27.74
CA GLY A 181 6.25 -18.06 -26.97
C GLY A 181 5.94 -18.04 -25.47
N THR A 182 6.46 -19.02 -24.72
CA THR A 182 6.32 -19.11 -23.25
C THR A 182 7.02 -17.96 -22.50
N LEU A 183 8.01 -17.31 -23.13
CA LEU A 183 8.70 -16.11 -22.63
C LEU A 183 7.91 -14.80 -22.85
N GLY A 184 6.89 -14.79 -23.71
CA GLY A 184 6.01 -13.63 -23.96
C GLY A 184 4.74 -13.61 -23.11
N SER A 185 4.59 -14.55 -22.17
CA SER A 185 3.37 -14.65 -21.36
C SER A 185 3.26 -13.54 -20.32
N LYS A 186 2.06 -12.98 -20.16
CA LYS A 186 1.66 -12.04 -19.10
C LYS A 186 2.00 -12.53 -17.68
N PHE A 187 2.21 -13.84 -17.53
CA PHE A 187 2.60 -14.48 -16.28
C PHE A 187 3.88 -13.91 -15.66
N TRP A 188 4.93 -13.67 -16.45
CA TRP A 188 6.18 -13.11 -15.94
C TRP A 188 6.02 -11.69 -15.42
N PHE A 189 5.19 -10.89 -16.08
CA PHE A 189 4.83 -9.56 -15.63
C PHE A 189 4.15 -9.60 -14.26
N TYR A 190 3.20 -10.53 -14.04
CA TYR A 190 2.56 -10.70 -12.73
C TYR A 190 3.56 -11.05 -11.63
N ILE A 191 4.51 -11.95 -11.90
CA ILE A 191 5.54 -12.34 -10.93
C ILE A 191 6.43 -11.15 -10.58
N PHE A 192 7.01 -10.48 -11.56
CA PHE A 192 7.94 -9.38 -11.29
C PHE A 192 7.25 -8.20 -10.63
N LEU A 193 6.01 -7.88 -11.00
CA LEU A 193 5.24 -6.84 -10.32
C LEU A 193 4.92 -7.23 -8.88
N THR A 194 4.58 -8.50 -8.63
CA THR A 194 4.32 -9.01 -7.26
C THR A 194 5.58 -8.90 -6.41
N LEU A 195 6.75 -9.27 -6.93
CA LEU A 195 8.04 -9.16 -6.23
C LEU A 195 8.46 -7.71 -6.02
N PHE A 196 8.24 -6.84 -7.02
CA PHE A 196 8.39 -5.41 -6.87
C PHE A 196 7.56 -4.88 -5.70
N ALA A 197 6.26 -5.23 -5.66
CA ALA A 197 5.34 -4.81 -4.62
C ALA A 197 5.75 -5.32 -3.24
N PHE A 198 6.26 -6.56 -3.19
CA PHE A 198 6.77 -7.21 -1.98
C PHE A 198 7.90 -6.37 -1.37
N CYS A 199 8.86 -5.91 -2.18
CA CYS A 199 9.97 -5.08 -1.71
C CYS A 199 9.61 -3.60 -1.52
N SER A 200 8.73 -3.04 -2.35
CA SER A 200 8.46 -1.60 -2.37
C SER A 200 7.46 -1.16 -1.29
N LEU A 201 6.35 -1.89 -1.09
CA LEU A 201 5.27 -1.43 -0.21
C LEU A 201 5.65 -1.30 1.28
N PRO A 202 6.50 -2.18 1.85
CA PRO A 202 6.95 -2.02 3.24
C PRO A 202 7.89 -0.82 3.48
N MET A 203 8.48 -0.23 2.43
CA MET A 203 9.38 0.92 2.60
C MET A 203 8.72 2.08 3.33
N PHE A 204 7.42 2.30 3.14
CA PHE A 204 6.70 3.33 3.88
C PHE A 204 6.85 3.14 5.40
N SER A 205 6.59 1.92 5.89
CA SER A 205 6.72 1.59 7.31
C SER A 205 8.16 1.65 7.79
N LEU A 206 9.13 1.28 6.96
CA LEU A 206 10.56 1.32 7.30
C LEU A 206 11.08 2.76 7.41
N ILE A 207 10.74 3.62 6.46
CA ILE A 207 11.13 5.04 6.45
C ILE A 207 10.51 5.75 7.66
N LEU A 208 9.24 5.45 7.97
CA LEU A 208 8.55 6.01 9.13
C LEU A 208 9.18 5.55 10.44
N ALA A 209 9.46 4.25 10.58
CA ALA A 209 10.15 3.71 11.76
C ALA A 209 11.54 4.32 11.93
N HIS A 210 12.32 4.41 10.85
CA HIS A 210 13.63 5.05 10.85
C HIS A 210 13.52 6.50 11.29
N THR A 211 12.59 7.28 10.72
CA THR A 211 12.40 8.70 11.06
C THR A 211 12.04 8.88 12.54
N ASN A 212 11.17 8.02 13.06
CA ASN A 212 10.73 8.03 14.44
C ASN A 212 11.84 7.64 15.44
N ASP A 213 12.87 6.91 15.01
CA ASP A 213 14.02 6.59 15.86
C ASP A 213 14.94 7.82 16.10
N PHE A 214 14.81 8.90 15.31
CA PHE A 214 15.60 10.14 15.44
C PHE A 214 14.80 11.36 15.96
N ILE A 215 13.52 11.19 16.27
CA ILE A 215 12.61 12.24 16.78
C ILE A 215 12.27 11.95 18.24
#